data_AF-A0A660WCJ8-F1
#
_entry.id   AF-A0A660WCJ8-F1
#
_cell.length_a   1.000
_cell.length_b   1.000
_cell.length_c   1.000
_cell.angle_alpha   90.00
_cell.angle_beta   90.00
_cell.angle_gamma   90.00
#
_symmetry.space_group_name_H-M   'P 1'
#
loop_
_entity.id
_entity.type
_entity.pdbx_description
1 polymer ?
#
loop_
_entity_poly.entity_id
_entity_poly.type
_entity_poly.pdbx_seq_one_letter_code
_entity_poly.pdbx_strand_id
1 'polypeptide(L)' 'AGMVLAIEPMVNAGTADVRRLSDGWTVVTADGGKSAHFENSVLVTEDGAEVLTRLN' A
#
# COMPACT_ATOMS: atom_id res chain seq x y z
N ALA A 1 -10.58 1.85 20.36
CA ALA A 1 -9.11 1.97 20.30
C ALA A 1 -8.44 0.61 20.37
N GLY A 2 -7.25 0.46 19.79
CA GLY A 2 -6.41 -0.76 19.87
C GLY A 2 -6.28 -1.56 18.58
N MET A 3 -6.97 -1.16 17.50
CA MET A 3 -6.81 -1.78 16.17
C MET A 3 -5.56 -1.23 15.49
N VAL A 4 -4.77 -2.09 14.86
CA VAL A 4 -3.63 -1.69 14.01
C VAL A 4 -3.93 -2.09 12.57
N LEU A 5 -3.78 -1.15 11.64
CA LEU A 5 -4.04 -1.33 10.21
C LEU A 5 -2.79 -0.97 9.40
N ALA A 6 -2.58 -1.68 8.29
CA ALA A 6 -1.68 -1.23 7.25
C ALA A 6 -2.42 -0.24 6.34
N ILE A 7 -1.82 0.93 6.13
CA ILE A 7 -2.23 1.86 5.08
C ILE A 7 -1.15 1.82 4.00
N GLU A 8 -1.43 1.10 2.91
CA GLU A 8 -0.44 0.64 1.92
C GLU A 8 -0.82 0.99 0.46
N PRO A 9 -1.01 2.27 0.10
CA PRO A 9 -1.41 2.66 -1.24
C PRO A 9 -0.36 2.32 -2.30
N MET A 10 -0.80 1.65 -3.37
CA MET A 10 -0.06 1.48 -4.62
C MET A 10 -0.66 2.38 -5.68
N VAL A 11 0.17 3.18 -6.37
CA VAL A 11 -0.27 4.14 -7.38
C VAL A 11 0.44 3.89 -8.70
N ASN A 12 -0.34 3.71 -9.76
CA ASN A 12 0.15 3.52 -11.12
C ASN A 12 0.18 4.85 -11.86
N ALA A 13 1.22 5.08 -12.67
CA ALA A 13 1.34 6.29 -13.49
C ALA A 13 0.39 6.29 -14.70
N GLY A 14 -0.05 5.12 -15.15
CA GLY A 14 -1.00 4.94 -16.26
C GLY A 14 -2.39 4.56 -15.75
N THR A 15 -2.84 3.38 -16.15
CA THR A 15 -4.14 2.81 -15.78
C THR A 15 -4.11 2.14 -14.41
N ALA A 16 -5.28 1.99 -13.77
CA ALA A 16 -5.41 1.27 -12.51
C ALA A 16 -5.30 -0.26 -12.67
N ASP A 17 -5.39 -0.77 -13.90
CA ASP A 17 -5.42 -2.21 -14.17
C ASP A 17 -4.08 -2.87 -13.87
N VAL A 18 -4.15 -4.09 -13.33
CA VAL A 18 -2.99 -4.93 -12.99
C VAL A 18 -3.19 -6.36 -13.47
N ARG A 19 -2.10 -7.11 -13.56
CA ARG A 19 -2.12 -8.55 -13.82
C ARG A 19 -1.07 -9.27 -12.98
N ARG A 20 -1.36 -10.53 -12.63
CA ARG A 20 -0.43 -11.42 -11.93
C ARG A 20 0.40 -12.21 -12.93
N LEU A 21 1.70 -12.34 -12.69
CA LEU A 21 2.61 -13.13 -13.51
C LEU A 21 2.46 -14.63 -13.22
N SER A 22 3.08 -15.46 -14.07
CA SER A 22 3.03 -16.92 -13.98
C SER A 22 3.77 -17.50 -12.76
N ASP A 23 4.61 -16.70 -12.09
CA ASP A 23 5.23 -17.06 -10.81
C ASP A 23 4.22 -17.13 -9.64
N GLY A 24 2.98 -16.65 -9.84
CA GLY A 24 1.91 -16.70 -8.85
C GLY A 24 1.94 -15.59 -7.81
N TRP A 25 2.92 -14.68 -7.86
CA TRP A 25 3.16 -13.65 -6.85
C TRP A 25 3.28 -12.24 -7.43
N THR A 26 4.08 -12.06 -8.47
CA THR A 26 4.41 -10.73 -8.98
C THR A 26 3.18 -10.11 -9.65
N VAL A 27 2.76 -8.95 -9.14
CA VAL A 27 1.72 -8.12 -9.73
C VAL A 27 2.39 -6.98 -10.49
N VAL A 28 2.01 -6.80 -11.76
CA VAL A 28 2.51 -5.73 -12.62
C VAL A 28 1.35 -4.91 -13.16
N THR A 29 1.61 -3.64 -13.50
CA THR A 29 0.67 -2.80 -14.24
C THR A 29 0.31 -3.45 -15.57
N ALA A 30 -0.97 -3.40 -15.96
CA ALA A 30 -1.42 -4.03 -17.19
C ALA A 30 -0.85 -3.33 -18.43
N ASP A 31 -0.59 -2.02 -18.34
CA ASP A 31 -0.03 -1.18 -19.40
C ASP A 31 1.52 -1.10 -19.41
N GLY A 32 2.20 -1.73 -18.45
CA GLY A 32 3.66 -1.71 -18.33
C GLY A 32 4.23 -0.38 -17.83
N GLY A 33 3.39 0.57 -17.39
CA GLY A 33 3.81 1.83 -16.79
C GLY A 33 4.42 1.65 -15.39
N LYS A 34 5.09 2.70 -14.90
CA LYS A 34 5.67 2.71 -13.54
C LYS A 34 4.57 2.67 -12.46
N SER A 35 4.87 2.02 -11.35
CA SER A 35 4.05 2.02 -10.14
C SER A 35 4.93 2.36 -8.94
N ALA A 36 4.33 2.97 -7.92
CA ALA A 36 4.98 3.29 -6.66
C ALA A 36 4.11 2.80 -5.49
N HIS A 37 4.76 2.38 -4.42
CA HIS A 37 4.12 1.88 -3.20
C HIS A 37 4.72 2.59 -1.99
N PHE A 38 3.88 2.88 -0.99
CA PHE A 38 4.31 3.32 0.32
C PHE A 38 3.39 2.72 1.37
N GLU A 39 3.91 2.43 2.56
CA GLU A 39 3.16 1.79 3.62
C GLU A 39 3.48 2.38 4.99
N ASN A 40 2.46 2.48 5.84
CA ASN A 40 2.63 2.65 7.28
C ASN A 40 1.69 1.73 8.07
N SER A 41 2.18 1.25 9.23
CA SER A 41 1.33 0.68 10.27
C SER A 41 0.74 1.79 11.14
N VAL A 42 -0.59 1.80 11.29
CA VAL A 42 -1.35 2.84 11.98
C VAL A 42 -2.19 2.23 13.10
N LEU A 43 -1.97 2.71 14.32
CA LEU A 43 -2.79 2.37 15.50
C LEU A 43 -3.97 3.33 15.60
N VAL A 44 -5.20 2.80 15.66
CA VAL A 44 -6.41 3.56 15.98
C VAL A 44 -6.51 3.75 17.49
N THR A 45 -6.42 4.98 17.96
CA THR A 45 -6.51 5.35 19.39
C THR A 45 -7.94 5.75 19.74
N GLU A 46 -8.21 6.22 20.96
CA GLU A 46 -9.55 6.72 21.34
C GLU A 46 -9.85 8.06 20.66
N ASP A 47 -8.83 8.91 20.50
CA ASP A 47 -8.95 10.29 20.04
C ASP A 47 -8.33 10.55 18.65
N GLY A 48 -7.91 9.49 17.93
CA GLY A 48 -7.30 9.63 16.61
C GLY A 48 -6.51 8.42 16.16
N ALA A 49 -5.31 8.67 15.62
CA ALA A 49 -4.43 7.65 15.08
C ALA A 49 -2.95 7.96 15.31
N GLU A 50 -2.14 6.92 15.49
CA GLU A 50 -0.68 7.00 15.64
C GLU A 50 0.01 6.25 14.49
N VAL A 51 0.99 6.89 13.85
CA VAL A 51 1.80 6.29 12.78
C VAL A 51 3.03 5.63 13.40
N LEU A 52 2.98 4.31 13.56
CA LEU A 52 3.97 3.53 14.30
C LEU A 52 5.32 3.40 13.56
N THR A 53 5.30 3.54 12.24
CA THR A 53 6.47 3.33 11.35
C THR A 53 7.00 4.63 10.74
N ARG A 54 6.66 5.78 11.33
CA ARG A 54 7.13 7.09 10.87
C ARG A 54 8.66 7.19 11.00
N LEU A 55 9.33 7.77 9.99
CA LEU A 55 10.75 8.12 10.07
C LEU A 55 10.98 9.27 11.07
N ASN A 56 12.03 9.13 11.88
CA ASN A 56 12.46 10.15 12.86
C ASN A 56 13.13 11.34 12.19
#